data_AF-A0A7H8NHC7-F1
#
_entry.id   AF-A0A7H8NHC7-F1
#
_cell.length_a   1.000
_cell.length_b   1.000
_cell.length_c   1.000
_cell.angle_alpha   90.00
_cell.angle_beta   90.00
_cell.angle_gamma   90.00
#
_symmetry.space_group_name_H-M   'P 1'
#
loop_
_entity.id
_entity.type
_entity.pdbx_description
1 polymer ?
#
loop_
_entity_poly.entity_id
_entity_poly.type
_entity_poly.pdbx_seq_one_letter_code
_entity_poly.pdbx_strand_id
1 'polypeptide(L)'
;MRVGLLRTVGAATALYGLAVTARPDLLAKPSGLAGPDGTVAPATRTSLRPLAWRDAVSGLAMVVAPEGPALRAATAVRVAADFGDAALLGLTLPERDRRLAAVAVSVGWGALSVAGLLGGGRGKA
;
A
#
# COMPACT_ATOMS: atom_id res chain seq x y z
N MET A 1 13.99 13.96 5.03
CA MET A 1 13.36 13.14 3.98
C MET A 1 14.41 12.40 3.18
N ARG A 2 14.34 11.07 3.10
CA ARG A 2 15.17 10.19 2.26
C ARG A 2 14.44 9.95 0.94
N VAL A 3 14.68 10.82 -0.04
CA VAL A 3 13.96 10.81 -1.33
C VAL A 3 14.10 9.48 -2.05
N GLY A 4 15.30 8.89 -2.09
CA GLY A 4 15.52 7.59 -2.74
C GLY A 4 14.63 6.49 -2.18
N LEU A 5 14.52 6.40 -0.84
CA LEU A 5 13.65 5.42 -0.18
C LEU A 5 12.17 5.66 -0.54
N LEU A 6 11.71 6.92 -0.49
CA LEU A 6 10.32 7.26 -0.84
C LEU A 6 10.00 6.91 -2.29
N ARG A 7 10.91 7.17 -3.23
CA ARG A 7 10.72 6.79 -4.63
C ARG A 7 10.69 5.29 -4.83
N THR A 8 11.54 4.54 -4.13
CA THR A 8 11.52 3.07 -4.18
C THR A 8 10.22 2.51 -3.63
N VAL A 9 9.75 3.03 -2.49
CA VAL A 9 8.44 2.64 -1.94
C VAL A 9 7.33 2.96 -2.94
N GLY A 10 7.29 4.19 -3.47
CA GLY A 10 6.32 4.60 -4.47
C GLY A 10 6.30 3.73 -5.72
N ALA A 11 7.48 3.38 -6.25
CA ALA A 11 7.61 2.51 -7.42
C ALA A 11 7.12 1.09 -7.12
N ALA A 12 7.46 0.52 -5.96
CA ALA A 12 6.99 -0.80 -5.57
C ALA A 12 5.47 -0.84 -5.40
N THR A 13 4.88 0.17 -4.74
CA THR A 13 3.43 0.35 -4.63
C THR A 13 2.79 0.49 -6.01
N ALA A 14 3.37 1.31 -6.89
CA ALA A 14 2.84 1.52 -8.25
C ALA A 14 2.76 0.21 -9.04
N LEU A 15 3.87 -0.55 -9.05
CA LEU A 15 3.96 -1.82 -9.75
C LEU A 15 3.01 -2.88 -9.17
N TYR A 16 2.94 -2.98 -7.83
CA TYR A 16 2.04 -3.92 -7.18
C TYR A 16 0.56 -3.56 -7.44
N GLY A 17 0.19 -2.28 -7.34
CA GLY A 17 -1.14 -1.80 -7.66
C GLY A 17 -1.55 -2.15 -9.10
N LEU A 18 -0.68 -1.90 -10.09
CA LEU A 18 -0.92 -2.29 -11.48
C LEU A 18 -1.10 -3.81 -11.63
N ALA A 19 -0.26 -4.60 -10.97
CA ALA A 19 -0.36 -6.06 -10.98
C ALA A 19 -1.70 -6.55 -10.40
N VAL A 20 -2.15 -5.99 -9.28
CA VAL A 20 -3.43 -6.34 -8.65
C VAL A 20 -4.62 -5.82 -9.47
N THR A 21 -4.53 -4.66 -10.12
CA THR A 21 -5.56 -4.21 -11.06
C THR A 21 -5.73 -5.19 -12.21
N ALA A 22 -4.63 -5.69 -12.78
CA ALA A 22 -4.68 -6.69 -13.84
C ALA A 22 -5.17 -8.06 -13.32
N ARG A 23 -4.68 -8.47 -12.15
CA ARG A 23 -4.94 -9.77 -11.52
C ARG A 23 -5.29 -9.63 -10.03
N PRO A 24 -6.57 -9.38 -9.69
CA PRO A 24 -7.00 -9.14 -8.31
C PRO A 24 -6.72 -10.30 -7.34
N ASP A 25 -6.60 -11.51 -7.87
CA ASP A 25 -6.22 -12.72 -7.14
C ASP A 25 -4.91 -12.59 -6.36
N LEU A 26 -3.98 -11.74 -6.83
CA LEU A 26 -2.69 -11.48 -6.16
C LEU A 26 -2.85 -10.86 -4.78
N LEU A 27 -3.96 -10.19 -4.52
CA LEU A 27 -4.31 -9.62 -3.22
C LEU A 27 -5.40 -10.44 -2.54
N ALA A 28 -6.45 -10.82 -3.28
CA ALA A 28 -7.60 -11.51 -2.70
C ALA A 28 -7.24 -12.84 -2.03
N LYS A 29 -6.40 -13.67 -2.66
CA LYS A 29 -6.03 -14.99 -2.13
C LYS A 29 -5.20 -14.89 -0.85
N PRO A 30 -4.09 -14.14 -0.79
CA PRO A 30 -3.31 -14.02 0.45
C PRO A 30 -4.10 -13.35 1.58
N SER A 31 -5.09 -12.51 1.26
CA SER A 31 -6.00 -11.90 2.25
C SER A 31 -7.15 -12.78 2.72
N GLY A 32 -7.29 -14.02 2.22
CA GLY A 32 -8.40 -14.91 2.60
C GLY A 32 -9.75 -14.49 2.01
N LEU A 33 -9.76 -13.75 0.91
CA LEU A 33 -10.96 -13.29 0.19
C LEU A 33 -11.33 -14.22 -0.99
N ALA A 34 -10.72 -15.39 -1.06
CA ALA A 34 -11.10 -16.45 -1.99
C ALA A 34 -12.04 -17.44 -1.28
N GLY A 35 -12.96 -18.02 -2.05
CA GLY A 35 -13.84 -19.08 -1.56
C GLY A 35 -13.08 -20.38 -1.27
N PRO A 36 -13.76 -21.40 -0.71
CA PRO A 36 -13.16 -22.69 -0.38
C PRO A 36 -12.52 -23.42 -1.56
N ASP A 37 -13.01 -23.17 -2.77
CA ASP A 37 -12.47 -23.70 -4.03
C ASP A 37 -11.28 -22.88 -4.59
N GLY A 38 -10.83 -21.87 -3.85
CA GLY A 38 -9.75 -20.97 -4.25
C GLY A 38 -10.14 -19.94 -5.30
N THR A 39 -11.43 -19.83 -5.63
CA THR A 39 -11.93 -18.83 -6.59
C THR A 39 -12.22 -17.50 -5.90
N VAL A 40 -11.90 -16.39 -6.58
CA VAL A 40 -12.27 -15.05 -6.09
C VAL A 40 -13.66 -14.71 -6.62
N ALA A 41 -14.55 -14.17 -5.80
CA ALA A 41 -15.88 -13.78 -6.26
C ALA A 41 -15.81 -12.62 -7.28
N PRO A 42 -16.72 -12.55 -8.28
CA PRO A 42 -16.76 -11.45 -9.24
C PRO A 42 -16.86 -10.06 -8.57
N ALA A 43 -17.69 -9.92 -7.54
CA ALA A 43 -17.82 -8.67 -6.79
C ALA A 43 -16.50 -8.24 -6.14
N THR A 44 -15.76 -9.16 -5.51
CA THR A 44 -14.43 -8.89 -4.95
C THR A 44 -13.46 -8.42 -6.02
N ARG A 45 -13.41 -9.08 -7.20
CA ARG A 45 -12.58 -8.63 -8.32
C ARG A 45 -12.96 -7.22 -8.78
N THR A 46 -14.24 -6.94 -8.93
CA THR A 46 -14.76 -5.63 -9.33
C THR A 46 -14.38 -4.54 -8.33
N SER A 47 -14.42 -4.82 -7.02
CA SER A 47 -14.04 -3.87 -5.98
C SER A 47 -12.53 -3.65 -5.87
N LEU A 48 -11.73 -4.72 -6.01
CA LEU A 48 -10.27 -4.63 -5.87
C LEU A 48 -9.58 -3.92 -7.02
N ARG A 49 -10.09 -4.03 -8.25
CA ARG A 49 -9.51 -3.36 -9.43
C ARG A 49 -9.35 -1.84 -9.27
N PRO A 50 -10.42 -1.06 -8.98
CA PRO A 50 -10.31 0.37 -8.79
C PRO A 50 -9.56 0.75 -7.51
N LEU A 51 -9.62 -0.08 -6.45
CA LEU A 51 -8.84 0.14 -5.24
C LEU A 51 -7.34 0.06 -5.55
N ALA A 52 -6.90 -1.03 -6.18
CA ALA A 52 -5.52 -1.24 -6.59
C ALA A 52 -5.04 -0.21 -7.63
N TRP A 53 -5.94 0.30 -8.47
CA TRP A 53 -5.63 1.39 -9.40
C TRP A 53 -5.30 2.69 -8.66
N ARG A 54 -6.07 3.04 -7.62
CA ARG A 54 -5.77 4.20 -6.76
C ARG A 54 -4.45 4.01 -6.03
N ASP A 55 -4.17 2.79 -5.59
CA ASP A 55 -2.89 2.41 -4.99
C ASP A 55 -1.74 2.68 -5.96
N ALA A 56 -1.89 2.23 -7.21
CA ALA A 56 -0.92 2.43 -8.27
C ALA A 56 -0.64 3.91 -8.54
N VAL A 57 -1.70 4.72 -8.66
CA VAL A 57 -1.61 6.16 -8.87
C VAL A 57 -0.95 6.86 -7.68
N SER A 58 -1.27 6.46 -6.45
CA SER A 58 -0.64 7.02 -5.24
C SER A 58 0.87 6.76 -5.19
N GLY A 59 1.29 5.54 -5.54
CA GLY A 59 2.70 5.17 -5.65
C GLY A 59 3.41 5.95 -6.76
N LEU A 60 2.79 6.06 -7.94
CA LEU A 60 3.33 6.83 -9.06
C LEU A 60 3.52 8.32 -8.68
N ALA A 61 2.57 8.91 -7.94
CA ALA A 61 2.69 10.27 -7.45
C ALA A 61 3.95 10.46 -6.59
N MET A 62 4.31 9.50 -5.74
CA MET A 62 5.56 9.55 -4.96
C MET A 62 6.82 9.45 -5.84
N VAL A 63 6.75 8.76 -6.98
CA VAL A 63 7.87 8.64 -7.92
C VAL A 63 8.12 9.96 -8.65
N VAL A 64 7.05 10.60 -9.14
CA VAL A 64 7.15 11.76 -10.05
C VAL A 64 7.10 13.11 -9.34
N ALA A 65 6.60 13.18 -8.10
CA ALA A 65 6.50 14.44 -7.37
C ALA A 65 7.89 15.08 -7.16
N PRO A 66 7.99 16.42 -7.31
CA PRO A 66 9.22 17.12 -7.00
C PRO A 66 9.56 16.99 -5.51
N GLU A 67 10.85 17.00 -5.20
CA GLU A 67 11.32 17.01 -3.82
C GLU A 67 10.78 18.23 -3.07
N GLY A 68 10.26 18.02 -1.87
CA GLY A 68 9.69 19.07 -1.03
C GLY A 68 8.23 18.80 -0.68
N PRO A 69 7.37 19.84 -0.61
CA PRO A 69 5.98 19.71 -0.14
C PRO A 69 5.15 18.71 -0.96
N ALA A 70 5.33 18.65 -2.28
CA ALA A 70 4.57 17.74 -3.15
C ALA A 70 4.87 16.27 -2.83
N LEU A 71 6.15 15.88 -2.75
CA LEU A 71 6.53 14.52 -2.36
C LEU A 71 6.08 14.18 -0.93
N ARG A 72 6.12 15.16 0.00
CA ARG A 72 5.60 14.97 1.36
C ARG A 72 4.11 14.69 1.37
N ALA A 73 3.31 15.45 0.61
CA ALA A 73 1.87 15.24 0.50
C ALA A 73 1.54 13.88 -0.13
N ALA A 74 2.19 13.52 -1.24
CA ALA A 74 2.01 12.20 -1.86
C ALA A 74 2.36 11.06 -0.89
N THR A 75 3.45 11.20 -0.15
CA THR A 75 3.85 10.20 0.87
C THR A 75 2.87 10.17 2.05
N ALA A 76 2.34 11.31 2.49
CA ALA A 76 1.35 11.35 3.56
C ALA A 76 0.06 10.60 3.18
N VAL A 77 -0.38 10.73 1.92
CA VAL A 77 -1.51 9.94 1.39
C VAL A 77 -1.20 8.45 1.43
N ARG A 78 0.00 8.02 1.03
CA ARG A 78 0.43 6.62 1.10
C ARG A 78 0.44 6.10 2.54
N VAL A 79 1.02 6.86 3.48
CA VAL A 79 1.02 6.54 4.91
C VAL A 79 -0.41 6.37 5.44
N ALA A 80 -1.31 7.28 5.08
CA ALA A 80 -2.72 7.20 5.49
C ALA A 80 -3.41 5.97 4.90
N ALA A 81 -3.13 5.62 3.63
CA ALA A 81 -3.66 4.42 3.01
C ALA A 81 -3.15 3.14 3.70
N ASP A 82 -1.83 3.04 3.94
CA ASP A 82 -1.22 1.88 4.62
C ASP A 82 -1.80 1.65 6.02
N PHE A 83 -1.88 2.70 6.85
CA PHE A 83 -2.45 2.56 8.19
C PHE A 83 -3.97 2.40 8.17
N GLY A 84 -4.66 2.96 7.16
CA GLY A 84 -6.08 2.71 6.92
C GLY A 84 -6.35 1.23 6.60
N ASP A 85 -5.54 0.61 5.75
CA ASP A 85 -5.63 -0.82 5.45
C ASP A 85 -5.35 -1.67 6.69
N ALA A 86 -4.32 -1.31 7.47
CA ALA A 86 -4.04 -2.01 8.73
C ALA A 86 -5.24 -1.97 9.69
N ALA A 87 -5.88 -0.81 9.84
CA ALA A 87 -7.05 -0.65 10.69
C ALA A 87 -8.26 -1.42 10.14
N LEU A 88 -8.61 -1.23 8.87
CA LEU A 88 -9.82 -1.80 8.26
C LEU A 88 -9.70 -3.31 8.09
N LEU A 89 -8.59 -3.82 7.55
CA LEU A 89 -8.37 -5.26 7.39
C LEU A 89 -8.16 -5.93 8.76
N GLY A 90 -7.55 -5.21 9.70
CA GLY A 90 -7.48 -5.57 11.12
C GLY A 90 -8.84 -5.78 11.79
N LEU A 91 -9.90 -5.13 11.31
CA LEU A 91 -11.24 -5.24 11.89
C LEU A 91 -12.17 -6.17 11.10
N THR A 92 -11.88 -6.41 9.82
CA THR A 92 -12.85 -7.01 8.89
C THR A 92 -12.44 -8.38 8.36
N LEU A 93 -11.15 -8.72 8.33
CA LEU A 93 -10.73 -10.02 7.79
C LEU A 93 -11.15 -11.16 8.74
N PRO A 94 -11.79 -12.23 8.20
CA PRO A 94 -12.42 -13.27 9.00
C PRO A 94 -11.39 -14.14 9.71
N GLU A 95 -10.34 -14.54 8.99
CA GLU A 95 -9.28 -15.42 9.48
C GLU A 95 -8.23 -14.65 10.29
N ARG A 96 -7.93 -15.11 11.51
CA ARG A 96 -6.97 -14.46 12.40
C ARG A 96 -5.58 -14.32 11.79
N ASP A 97 -5.08 -15.37 11.16
CA ASP A 97 -3.72 -15.38 10.62
C ASP A 97 -3.61 -14.45 9.41
N ARG A 98 -4.63 -14.44 8.54
CA ARG A 98 -4.74 -13.52 7.39
C ARG A 98 -4.81 -12.07 7.84
N ARG A 99 -5.59 -11.81 8.90
CA ARG A 99 -5.68 -10.50 9.54
C ARG A 99 -4.31 -10.04 10.05
N LEU A 100 -3.60 -10.86 10.81
CA LEU A 100 -2.29 -10.50 11.36
C LEU A 100 -1.27 -10.26 10.24
N ALA A 101 -1.27 -11.10 9.20
CA ALA A 101 -0.39 -10.91 8.05
C ALA A 101 -0.70 -9.60 7.31
N ALA A 102 -1.98 -9.30 7.06
CA ALA A 102 -2.39 -8.05 6.42
C ALA A 102 -1.96 -6.83 7.24
N VAL A 103 -2.23 -6.83 8.56
CA VAL A 103 -1.82 -5.75 9.47
C VAL A 103 -0.30 -5.57 9.45
N ALA A 104 0.47 -6.66 9.54
CA ALA A 104 1.93 -6.61 9.55
C ALA A 104 2.50 -6.03 8.26
N VAL A 105 1.97 -6.44 7.10
CA VAL A 105 2.38 -5.91 5.79
C VAL A 105 2.04 -4.42 5.69
N SER A 106 0.80 -4.05 5.99
CA SER A 106 0.32 -2.67 5.92
C SER A 106 1.12 -1.74 6.85
N VAL A 107 1.34 -2.13 8.11
CA VAL A 107 2.18 -1.37 9.06
C VAL A 107 3.63 -1.29 8.58
N GLY A 108 4.18 -2.37 8.02
CA GLY A 108 5.54 -2.40 7.48
C GLY A 108 5.76 -1.37 6.38
N TRP A 109 4.85 -1.31 5.39
CA TRP A 109 4.91 -0.31 4.32
C TRP A 109 4.72 1.11 4.84
N GLY A 110 3.74 1.34 5.72
CA GLY A 110 3.51 2.63 6.34
C GLY A 110 4.73 3.12 7.13
N ALA A 111 5.36 2.23 7.90
CA ALA A 111 6.57 2.53 8.66
C ALA A 111 7.77 2.88 7.76
N LEU A 112 7.94 2.21 6.61
CA LEU A 112 8.98 2.56 5.63
C LEU A 112 8.77 3.97 5.06
N SER A 113 7.52 4.31 4.72
CA SER A 113 7.16 5.64 4.25
C SER A 113 7.41 6.72 5.31
N VAL A 114 7.03 6.46 6.57
CA VAL A 114 7.31 7.35 7.72
C VAL A 114 8.81 7.51 7.94
N ALA A 115 9.58 6.42 7.93
CA ALA A 115 11.03 6.45 8.07
C ALA A 115 11.68 7.25 6.92
N GLY A 116 11.15 7.13 5.70
CA GLY A 116 11.56 7.94 4.55
C GLY A 116 11.28 9.42 4.77
N LEU A 117 10.13 9.81 5.30
CA LEU A 117 9.84 11.22 5.62
C LEU A 117 10.81 11.77 6.66
N LEU A 118 10.99 11.06 7.78
CA LEU A 118 11.78 11.49 8.93
C LEU A 118 13.30 11.41 8.71
N GLY A 119 13.77 10.50 7.86
CA GLY A 119 15.18 10.11 7.77
C GLY A 119 16.17 11.10 7.16
N GLY A 120 15.85 12.40 7.08
CA GLY A 120 16.77 13.43 6.56
C GLY A 120 16.99 14.63 7.48
N GLY A 121 16.83 14.45 8.80
CA GLY A 121 17.04 15.48 9.83
C GLY A 121 18.35 15.36 10.63
N ARG A 122 19.43 14.85 10.06
CA ARG A 122 20.77 14.80 10.73
C ARG A 122 21.89 15.28 9.82
N GLY A 123 21.77 16.49 9.28
CA GLY A 123 22.82 17.10 8.46
C GLY A 123 22.88 18.62 8.65
N LYS A 124 23.82 19.05 9.50
CA LYS A 124 24.36 20.41 9.72
C LYS A 124 23.45 21.42 10.43
N ALA A 125 23.62 21.49 11.75
CA ALA A 125 23.76 22.76 12.44
C ALA A 125 25.27 23.02 12.62
#